data_AF-A0A1V5WYI0-F1
#
_entry.id   AF-A0A1V5WYI0-F1
#
_cell.length_a   1.000
_cell.length_b   1.000
_cell.length_c   1.000
_cell.angle_alpha   90.00
_cell.angle_beta   90.00
_cell.angle_gamma   90.00
#
_symmetry.space_group_name_H-M   'P 1'
#
loop_
_entity.id
_entity.type
_entity.pdbx_description
1 polymer ?
#
loop_
_entity_poly.entity_id
_entity_poly.type
_entity_poly.pdbx_seq_one_letter_code
_entity_poly.pdbx_strand_id
1 'polypeptide(L)'
;MEELTLYLLENMYLDFQGDISLETVRNFLREDDSPEARRLLTKIIEENGVDEMLLTLADCLKDSISTGIRTEVIHEALNMYSDS
;
A
#
# COMPACT_ATOMS: atom_id res chain seq x y z
N MET A 1 15.01 -12.07 -19.22
CA MET A 1 13.74 -12.01 -18.47
C MET A 1 13.97 -12.01 -16.96
N GLU A 2 14.91 -12.82 -16.44
CA GLU A 2 15.24 -12.82 -15.00
C GLU A 2 15.76 -11.47 -14.50
N GLU A 3 16.77 -10.87 -15.14
CA GLU A 3 17.30 -9.56 -14.73
C GLU A 3 16.25 -8.44 -14.80
N LEU A 4 15.43 -8.43 -15.85
CA LEU A 4 14.32 -7.49 -15.99
C LEU A 4 13.30 -7.66 -14.86
N THR A 5 12.97 -8.91 -14.51
CA THR A 5 12.01 -9.21 -13.46
C THR A 5 12.51 -8.76 -12.09
N LEU A 6 13.78 -9.03 -11.77
CA LEU A 6 14.40 -8.55 -10.54
C LEU A 6 14.38 -7.01 -10.47
N TYR A 7 14.76 -6.36 -11.58
CA TYR A 7 14.71 -4.91 -11.67
C TYR A 7 13.30 -4.36 -11.44
N LEU A 8 12.28 -4.95 -12.08
CA LEU A 8 10.89 -4.53 -11.89
C LEU A 8 10.39 -4.75 -10.46
N LEU A 9 10.80 -5.84 -9.82
CA LEU A 9 10.46 -6.14 -8.43
C LEU A 9 11.05 -5.11 -7.47
N GLU A 10 12.34 -4.79 -7.61
CA GLU A 10 13.04 -3.81 -6.78
C GLU A 10 12.48 -2.38 -6.95
N ASN A 11 12.00 -2.07 -8.15
CA ASN A 11 11.45 -0.76 -8.51
C ASN A 11 9.93 -0.67 -8.36
N MET A 12 9.28 -1.70 -7.82
CA MET A 12 7.84 -1.66 -7.56
C MET A 12 7.54 -0.66 -6.43
N TYR A 13 6.46 0.09 -6.59
CA TYR A 13 5.92 0.98 -5.57
C TYR A 13 4.55 0.48 -5.15
N LEU A 14 4.28 0.54 -3.85
CA LEU A 14 2.93 0.38 -3.31
C LEU A 14 2.29 1.76 -3.29
N ASP A 15 1.04 1.86 -3.73
CA ASP A 15 0.26 3.07 -3.59
C ASP A 15 -1.17 2.72 -3.19
N PHE A 16 -1.83 3.65 -2.50
CA PHE A 16 -3.24 3.52 -2.14
C PHE A 16 -4.10 4.30 -3.13
N GLN A 17 -5.36 3.88 -3.30
CA GLN A 17 -6.27 4.56 -4.21
C GLN A 17 -6.44 6.05 -3.83
N GLY A 18 -6.38 6.94 -4.84
CA GLY A 18 -6.37 8.40 -4.67
C GLY A 18 -7.63 9.07 -4.10
N ASP A 19 -8.59 8.30 -3.56
CA ASP A 19 -9.84 8.80 -2.95
C ASP A 19 -9.94 8.49 -1.45
N ILE A 20 -8.86 8.04 -0.80
CA ILE A 20 -8.87 7.81 0.65
C ILE A 20 -8.81 9.17 1.36
N SER A 21 -9.97 9.65 1.78
CA SER A 21 -10.10 10.89 2.53
C SER A 21 -10.02 10.69 4.05
N LEU A 22 -9.69 11.74 4.78
CA LEU A 22 -9.79 11.78 6.24
C LEU A 22 -11.19 11.43 6.74
N GLU A 23 -12.24 11.89 6.04
CA GLU A 23 -13.63 11.58 6.41
C GLU A 23 -13.91 10.08 6.29
N THR A 24 -13.47 9.46 5.19
CA THR A 24 -13.60 8.02 4.95
C THR A 24 -12.95 7.22 6.08
N VAL A 25 -11.68 7.49 6.38
CA VAL A 25 -10.93 6.77 7.43
C VAL A 25 -11.56 7.01 8.80
N ARG A 26 -11.97 8.25 9.11
CA ARG A 26 -12.65 8.57 10.35
C ARG A 26 -13.95 7.80 10.53
N ASN A 27 -14.74 7.61 9.47
CA ASN A 27 -15.98 6.83 9.54
C ASN A 27 -15.72 5.36 9.90
N PHE A 28 -14.65 4.76 9.38
CA PHE A 28 -14.24 3.41 9.79
C PHE A 28 -13.80 3.34 11.26
N LEU A 29 -13.04 4.34 11.73
CA LEU A 29 -12.50 4.33 13.11
C LEU A 29 -13.55 4.69 14.18
N ARG A 30 -14.65 5.36 13.83
CA ARG A 30 -15.68 5.77 14.80
C ARG A 30 -16.46 4.60 15.39
N GLU A 31 -16.61 3.51 14.65
CA GLU A 31 -17.33 2.31 15.10
C GLU A 31 -16.40 1.35 15.89
N ASP A 32 -15.10 1.67 16.00
CA ASP A 32 -14.09 0.86 16.67
C ASP A 32 -13.60 1.53 17.97
N ASP A 33 -14.01 0.96 19.10
CA ASP A 33 -13.65 1.45 20.44
C ASP A 33 -12.26 1.00 20.93
N SER A 34 -11.49 0.28 20.10
CA SER A 34 -10.16 -0.21 20.48
C SER A 34 -9.19 0.94 20.78
N PRO A 35 -8.25 0.74 21.73
CA PRO A 35 -7.19 1.72 22.01
C PRO A 35 -6.35 2.07 20.77
N GLU A 36 -6.16 1.14 19.84
CA GLU A 36 -5.44 1.31 18.59
C GLU A 36 -6.20 2.26 17.65
N ALA A 37 -7.50 2.02 17.43
CA ALA A 37 -8.33 2.85 16.58
C ALA A 37 -8.43 4.29 17.11
N ARG A 38 -8.61 4.45 18.42
CA ARG A 38 -8.65 5.77 19.07
C ARG A 38 -7.33 6.54 18.90
N ARG A 39 -6.18 5.86 19.05
CA ARG A 39 -4.86 6.48 18.86
C ARG A 39 -4.65 6.92 17.41
N LEU A 40 -5.00 6.06 16.46
CA LEU A 40 -4.89 6.40 15.04
C LEU A 40 -5.80 7.57 14.67
N LEU A 41 -7.06 7.57 15.16
CA LEU A 41 -8.01 8.64 14.93
C LEU A 41 -7.50 9.98 15.47
N THR A 42 -6.93 10.00 16.68
CA THR A 42 -6.31 11.22 17.23
C THR A 42 -5.19 11.72 16.34
N LYS A 43 -4.28 10.83 15.92
CA LYS A 43 -3.13 11.21 15.09
C LYS A 43 -3.54 11.83 13.74
N ILE A 44 -4.45 11.20 13.00
CA ILE A 44 -4.88 11.72 11.69
C ILE A 44 -5.67 13.03 11.79
N ILE A 45 -6.30 13.29 12.94
CA ILE A 45 -6.93 14.60 13.22
C ILE A 45 -5.86 15.66 13.49
N GLU A 46 -4.84 15.34 14.29
CA GLU A 46 -3.72 16.24 14.59
C GLU A 46 -2.91 16.59 13.33
N GLU A 47 -2.72 15.63 12.43
CA GLU A 47 -2.04 15.81 11.14
C GLU A 47 -2.96 16.44 10.07
N ASN A 48 -4.24 16.67 10.38
CA ASN A 48 -5.25 17.24 9.48
C ASN A 48 -5.33 16.51 8.12
N GLY A 49 -5.16 15.19 8.13
CA GLY A 49 -5.06 14.42 6.90
C GLY A 49 -4.67 12.98 7.12
N VAL A 50 -4.65 12.23 6.03
CA VAL A 50 -4.26 10.81 5.99
C VAL A 50 -3.03 10.58 5.11
N ASP A 51 -2.52 11.62 4.45
CA ASP A 51 -1.45 11.50 3.46
C ASP A 51 -0.19 10.90 4.07
N GLU A 52 0.26 11.40 5.23
CA GLU A 52 1.45 10.88 5.91
C GLU A 52 1.25 9.45 6.42
N MET A 53 0.03 9.10 6.86
CA MET A 53 -0.33 7.73 7.22
C MET A 53 -0.22 6.80 6.02
N LEU A 54 -0.78 7.18 4.86
CA LEU A 54 -0.75 6.38 3.64
C LEU A 54 0.67 6.22 3.11
N LEU A 55 1.47 7.29 3.09
CA LEU A 55 2.88 7.24 2.69
C LEU A 55 3.67 6.30 3.60
N THR A 56 3.52 6.43 4.92
CA THR A 56 4.21 5.58 5.89
C THR A 56 3.84 4.11 5.70
N LEU A 57 2.55 3.82 5.47
CA LEU A 57 2.09 2.46 5.22
C LEU A 57 2.64 1.91 3.91
N ALA A 58 2.67 2.72 2.84
CA ALA A 58 3.21 2.32 1.55
C ALA A 58 4.69 1.94 1.66
N ASP A 59 5.48 2.76 2.36
CA ASP A 59 6.91 2.50 2.59
C ASP A 59 7.13 1.22 3.42
N CYS A 60 6.36 1.05 4.49
CA CYS A 60 6.50 -0.11 5.37
C CYS A 60 6.03 -1.42 4.72
N LEU A 61 5.00 -1.36 3.87
CA LEU A 61 4.44 -2.53 3.21
C LEU A 61 5.14 -2.86 1.89
N LYS A 62 5.89 -1.92 1.29
CA LYS A 62 6.67 -2.16 0.07
C LYS A 62 7.60 -3.37 0.21
N ASP A 63 8.29 -3.51 1.33
CA ASP A 63 9.19 -4.65 1.55
C ASP A 63 8.44 -5.99 1.53
N SER A 64 7.18 -5.98 1.97
CA SER A 64 6.31 -7.16 1.96
C SER A 64 5.86 -7.54 0.55
N ILE A 65 5.91 -6.64 -0.44
CA ILE A 65 5.63 -6.95 -1.85
C ILE A 65 6.52 -8.10 -2.31
N SER A 66 7.81 -8.07 -1.98
CA SER A 66 8.78 -9.09 -2.41
C SER A 66 8.46 -10.50 -1.90
N THR A 67 7.68 -10.61 -0.82
CA THR A 67 7.23 -11.89 -0.28
C THR A 67 6.01 -12.46 -0.99
N GLY A 68 5.12 -11.60 -1.51
CA GLY A 68 3.89 -12.00 -2.19
C GLY A 68 3.99 -11.99 -3.73
N ILE A 69 4.67 -11.00 -4.30
CA ILE A 69 4.96 -10.87 -5.72
C ILE A 69 6.41 -11.33 -5.94
N ARG A 70 6.54 -12.59 -6.35
CA ARG A 70 7.84 -13.18 -6.67
C ARG A 70 8.16 -13.05 -8.15
N THR A 71 9.39 -13.39 -8.49
CA THR A 71 9.88 -13.40 -9.88
C THR A 71 8.98 -14.20 -10.82
N GLU A 72 8.41 -15.32 -10.37
CA GLU A 72 7.51 -16.13 -11.21
C GLU A 72 6.23 -15.38 -11.60
N VAL A 73 5.65 -14.62 -10.67
CA VAL A 73 4.41 -13.86 -10.89
C VAL A 73 4.64 -12.74 -11.91
N ILE A 74 5.79 -12.07 -11.83
CA ILE A 74 6.15 -11.02 -12.80
C ILE A 74 6.43 -11.64 -14.18
N HIS A 75 7.09 -12.79 -14.24
CA HIS A 75 7.31 -13.52 -15.48
C HIS A 75 5.99 -13.89 -16.17
N GLU A 76 5.03 -14.43 -15.42
CA GLU A 76 3.70 -14.76 -15.93
C GLU A 76 2.96 -13.52 -16.45
N ALA A 77 2.99 -12.42 -15.70
CA ALA A 77 2.39 -11.15 -16.12
C ALA A 77 3.02 -10.59 -17.41
N LEU A 78 4.35 -10.67 -17.55
CA LEU A 78 5.07 -10.24 -18.75
C LEU A 78 4.72 -11.11 -19.97
N ASN A 79 4.56 -12.41 -19.79
CA ASN A 79 4.12 -13.31 -20.87
C ASN A 79 2.68 -12.98 -21.30
N MET A 80 1.76 -12.81 -20.34
CA MET A 80 0.37 -12.43 -20.64
C MET A 80 0.28 -11.11 -21.42
N TYR A 81 1.09 -10.10 -21.04
CA TYR A 81 1.18 -8.84 -21.78
C TYR A 81 1.77 -9.00 -23.19
N SER A 82 2.72 -9.92 -23.37
CA SER A 82 3.34 -10.17 -24.68
C SER A 82 2.39 -10.90 -25.64
N ASP A 83 1.47 -11.69 -25.09
CA ASP A 83 0.47 -12.46 -25.84
C ASP A 83 -0.84 -11.69 -26.11
N SER A 84 -1.00 -10.48 -25.56
CA SER A 84 -2.18 -9.60 -25.74
C SER A 84 -2.02 -8.62 -26.90
#